data_AF-X0WAE2-F1
#
_entry.id   AF-X0WAE2-F1
#
_cell.length_a   1.000
_cell.length_b   1.000
_cell.length_c   1.000
_cell.angle_alpha   90.00
_cell.angle_beta   90.00
_cell.angle_gamma   90.00
#
_symmetry.space_group_name_H-M   'P 1'
#
loop_
_entity.id
_entity.type
_entity.pdbx_description
1 polymer ?
#
loop_
_entity_poly.entity_id
_entity_poly.type
_entity_poly.pdbx_seq_one_letter_code
_entity_poly.pdbx_strand_id
1 'polypeptide(L)'
;MAQFKGFAEKLRDPEVGLYHQGWGWHGPGASPGYWGRANGWAALAMTEVLDTIPADYRGYKELLDLYMDFSSDIVAHQGVGGMWHQLLNRPDSYEETSATAMFIYALARGVQRGWLDQQYLKAIQRGHTGLSRMISIVGNIDNISPGSSTKSSEEGYLDKHPRRNDDHGIGPVLLALYAMMSLQDTGK
;
A
#
# COMPACT_ATOMS: atom_id res chain seq x y z
N MET A 1 13.75 14.09 0.57
CA MET A 1 12.88 14.49 1.70
C MET A 1 11.85 15.54 1.35
N ALA A 2 12.21 16.65 0.66
CA ALA A 2 11.23 17.68 0.30
C ALA A 2 9.96 17.15 -0.42
N GLN A 3 10.11 16.15 -1.31
CA GLN A 3 8.97 15.52 -1.99
C GLN A 3 8.06 14.75 -1.02
N PHE A 4 8.59 13.93 -0.11
CA PHE A 4 7.76 13.22 0.87
C PHE A 4 7.02 14.17 1.81
N LYS A 5 7.69 15.23 2.28
CA LYS A 5 7.08 16.25 3.12
C LYS A 5 5.94 16.97 2.38
N GLY A 6 6.21 17.50 1.19
CA GLY A 6 5.19 18.19 0.40
C GLY A 6 4.04 17.27 -0.02
N PHE A 7 4.33 16.00 -0.33
CA PHE A 7 3.33 14.99 -0.65
C PHE A 7 2.42 14.73 0.56
N ALA A 8 2.99 14.50 1.75
CA ALA A 8 2.24 14.32 2.98
C ALA A 8 1.41 15.54 3.36
N GLU A 9 1.99 16.73 3.29
CA GLU A 9 1.29 17.99 3.57
C GLU A 9 0.10 18.26 2.64
N LYS A 10 0.14 17.76 1.40
CA LYS A 10 -0.93 17.99 0.42
C LYS A 10 -1.95 16.87 0.34
N LEU A 11 -1.54 15.62 0.55
CA LEU A 11 -2.37 14.47 0.21
C LEU A 11 -2.78 13.61 1.40
N ARG A 12 -2.08 13.70 2.54
CA ARG A 12 -2.49 12.93 3.72
C ARG A 12 -3.69 13.62 4.38
N ASP A 13 -4.76 12.87 4.57
CA ASP A 13 -5.85 13.26 5.46
C ASP A 13 -5.44 12.91 6.89
N PRO A 14 -5.32 13.90 7.81
CA PRO A 14 -4.89 13.65 9.18
C PRO A 14 -5.95 12.98 10.06
N GLU A 15 -7.24 13.03 9.69
CA GLU A 15 -8.33 12.38 10.42
C GLU A 15 -8.42 10.89 10.06
N VAL A 16 -8.17 10.56 8.80
CA VAL A 16 -8.25 9.18 8.29
C VAL A 16 -6.89 8.47 8.28
N GLY A 17 -5.79 9.21 8.20
CA GLY A 17 -4.42 8.67 8.15
C GLY A 17 -3.99 8.20 6.75
N LEU A 18 -4.85 8.34 5.74
CA LEU A 18 -4.64 7.86 4.37
C LEU A 18 -4.35 8.99 3.39
N TYR A 19 -3.85 8.63 2.20
CA TYR A 19 -3.52 9.59 1.16
C TYR A 19 -4.58 9.64 0.06
N HIS A 20 -4.95 10.85 -0.33
CA HIS A 20 -5.65 11.13 -1.57
C HIS A 20 -4.75 10.84 -2.78
N GLN A 21 -5.32 10.42 -3.92
CA GLN A 21 -4.53 10.11 -5.11
C GLN A 21 -3.78 11.31 -5.69
N GLY A 22 -4.38 12.51 -5.68
CA GLY A 22 -3.78 13.68 -6.31
C GLY A 22 -4.32 15.01 -5.79
N TRP A 23 -3.61 16.09 -6.11
CA TRP A 23 -3.95 17.46 -5.72
C TRP A 23 -4.09 18.35 -6.95
N GLY A 24 -5.16 19.13 -7.05
CA GLY A 24 -5.35 20.12 -8.12
C GLY A 24 -5.90 19.57 -9.44
N TRP A 25 -6.26 18.29 -9.51
CA TRP A 25 -6.64 17.63 -10.77
C TRP A 25 -8.10 17.86 -11.17
N HIS A 26 -8.99 18.03 -10.20
CA HIS A 26 -10.44 18.21 -10.41
C HIS A 26 -10.96 19.50 -9.76
N GLY A 27 -10.07 20.48 -9.59
CA GLY A 27 -10.30 21.70 -8.84
C GLY A 27 -9.25 21.90 -7.74
N PRO A 28 -9.30 23.03 -7.00
CA PRO A 28 -8.41 23.26 -5.87
C PRO A 28 -8.57 22.17 -4.80
N GLY A 29 -7.45 21.65 -4.29
CA GLY A 29 -7.45 20.68 -3.19
C GLY A 29 -7.19 19.24 -3.62
N ALA A 30 -7.37 18.32 -2.67
CA ALA A 30 -7.14 16.90 -2.85
C ALA A 30 -8.29 16.21 -3.59
N SER A 31 -7.97 15.14 -4.33
CA SER A 31 -8.95 14.29 -5.01
C SER A 31 -9.76 13.48 -4.00
N PRO A 32 -11.05 13.17 -4.28
CA PRO A 32 -11.83 12.31 -3.40
C PRO A 32 -11.28 10.89 -3.33
N GLY A 33 -11.63 10.19 -2.24
CA GLY A 33 -11.33 8.78 -2.00
C GLY A 33 -9.86 8.47 -1.70
N TYR A 34 -9.67 7.36 -0.99
CA TYR A 34 -8.35 6.83 -0.63
C TYR A 34 -8.04 5.58 -1.45
N TRP A 35 -7.63 5.80 -2.71
CA TRP A 35 -7.39 4.71 -3.65
C TRP A 35 -6.21 3.83 -3.20
N GLY A 36 -6.49 2.51 -3.09
CA GLY A 36 -5.57 1.53 -2.53
C GLY A 36 -4.21 1.52 -3.22
N ARG A 37 -4.16 1.45 -4.56
CA ARG A 37 -2.86 1.39 -5.26
C ARG A 37 -2.07 2.70 -5.16
N ALA A 38 -2.71 3.87 -5.14
CA ALA A 38 -1.98 5.13 -4.90
C ALA A 38 -1.32 5.15 -3.51
N ASN A 39 -2.05 4.70 -2.50
CA ASN A 39 -1.52 4.53 -1.14
C ASN A 39 -0.40 3.47 -1.10
N GLY A 40 -0.55 2.38 -1.87
CA GLY A 40 0.48 1.36 -2.05
C GLY A 40 1.78 1.96 -2.61
N TRP A 41 1.72 2.85 -3.59
CA TRP A 41 2.91 3.53 -4.13
C TRP A 41 3.58 4.44 -3.11
N ALA A 42 2.79 5.14 -2.28
CA ALA A 42 3.35 5.93 -1.19
C ALA A 42 4.10 5.03 -0.19
N ALA A 43 3.50 3.92 0.24
CA ALA A 43 4.13 2.97 1.17
C ALA A 43 5.42 2.37 0.60
N LEU A 44 5.39 1.94 -0.67
CA LEU A 44 6.55 1.37 -1.36
C LEU A 44 7.67 2.40 -1.49
N ALA A 45 7.37 3.63 -1.92
CA ALA A 45 8.38 4.67 -2.07
C ALA A 45 9.04 5.06 -0.74
N MET A 46 8.26 5.17 0.34
CA MET A 46 8.82 5.41 1.68
C MET A 46 9.74 4.27 2.10
N THR A 47 9.31 3.02 1.91
CA THR A 47 10.07 1.82 2.24
C THR A 47 11.40 1.79 1.50
N GLU A 48 11.39 1.92 0.18
CA GLU A 48 12.61 1.83 -0.65
C GLU A 48 13.61 2.94 -0.33
N VAL A 49 13.13 4.16 -0.08
CA VAL A 49 14.02 5.27 0.27
C VAL A 49 14.64 5.05 1.65
N LEU A 50 13.86 4.65 2.66
CA LEU A 50 14.38 4.29 3.98
C LEU A 50 15.39 3.14 3.91
N ASP A 51 15.18 2.19 3.00
CA ASP A 51 16.04 1.03 2.83
C ASP A 51 17.38 1.35 2.18
N THR A 52 17.40 2.42 1.38
CA THR A 52 18.54 2.80 0.55
C THR A 52 19.44 3.84 1.21
N ILE A 53 18.87 4.81 1.92
CA ILE A 53 19.65 5.91 2.49
C ILE A 53 20.32 5.53 3.82
N PRO A 54 21.48 6.12 4.15
CA PRO A 54 22.09 5.96 5.47
C PRO A 54 21.17 6.46 6.61
N ALA A 55 21.26 5.83 7.78
CA ALA A 55 20.45 6.20 8.96
C ALA A 55 20.77 7.60 9.52
N ASP A 56 21.97 8.14 9.24
CA ASP A 56 22.39 9.49 9.59
C ASP A 56 22.03 10.53 8.50
N TYR A 57 21.38 10.12 7.42
CA TYR A 57 20.95 11.02 6.36
C TYR A 57 19.92 12.04 6.87
N ARG A 58 20.07 13.29 6.43
CA ARG A 58 19.16 14.38 6.83
C ARG A 58 17.71 14.06 6.44
N GLY A 59 16.85 13.93 7.44
CA GLY A 59 15.42 13.63 7.27
C GLY A 59 15.08 12.14 7.24
N TYR A 60 16.06 11.25 7.48
CA TYR A 60 15.79 9.82 7.71
C TYR A 60 14.73 9.62 8.79
N LYS A 61 14.94 10.24 9.97
CA LYS A 61 13.99 10.14 11.09
C LYS A 61 12.59 10.64 10.72
N GLU A 62 12.50 11.78 10.04
CA GLU A 62 11.20 12.34 9.61
C GLU A 62 10.45 11.40 8.67
N LEU A 63 11.16 10.77 7.72
CA LEU A 63 10.57 9.79 6.81
C LEU A 63 10.20 8.49 7.55
N LEU A 64 11.02 8.06 8.51
CA LEU A 64 10.76 6.87 9.31
C LEU A 64 9.52 7.07 10.17
N ASP A 65 9.39 8.21 10.86
CA ASP A 65 8.21 8.57 11.63
C ASP A 65 6.95 8.55 10.74
N LEU A 66 7.01 9.18 9.55
CA LEU A 66 5.90 9.17 8.58
C LEU A 66 5.52 7.76 8.11
N TYR A 67 6.53 6.92 7.85
CA TYR A 67 6.34 5.53 7.44
C TYR A 67 5.70 4.68 8.54
N MET A 68 6.13 4.85 9.79
CA MET A 68 5.59 4.12 10.94
C MET A 68 4.13 4.50 11.19
N ASP A 69 3.82 5.80 11.18
CA ASP A 69 2.44 6.29 11.30
C ASP A 69 1.56 5.70 10.19
N PHE A 70 2.00 5.82 8.94
CA PHE A 70 1.23 5.32 7.80
C PHE A 70 1.08 3.80 7.81
N SER A 71 2.07 3.05 8.29
CA SER A 71 2.00 1.60 8.44
C SER A 71 0.89 1.20 9.43
N SER A 72 0.76 1.94 10.54
CA SER A 72 -0.33 1.75 11.50
C SER A 72 -1.69 2.04 10.85
N ASP A 73 -1.80 3.15 10.12
CA ASP A 73 -3.03 3.55 9.43
C ASP A 73 -3.46 2.51 8.37
N ILE A 74 -2.49 1.97 7.60
CA ILE A 74 -2.75 0.89 6.64
C ILE A 74 -3.33 -0.32 7.36
N VAL A 75 -2.72 -0.79 8.45
CA VAL A 75 -3.22 -1.97 9.19
C VAL A 75 -4.62 -1.74 9.74
N ALA A 76 -4.94 -0.54 10.20
CA ALA A 76 -6.28 -0.19 10.69
C ALA A 76 -7.38 -0.33 9.61
N HIS A 77 -7.01 -0.18 8.34
CA HIS A 77 -7.91 -0.29 7.19
C HIS A 77 -7.90 -1.67 6.50
N GLN A 78 -7.29 -2.69 7.13
CA GLN A 78 -7.26 -4.03 6.55
C GLN A 78 -8.66 -4.67 6.56
N GLY A 79 -9.12 -5.11 5.40
CA GLY A 79 -10.43 -5.75 5.21
C GLY A 79 -10.56 -7.06 6.00
N VAL A 80 -11.80 -7.51 6.19
CA VAL A 80 -12.11 -8.74 6.93
C VAL A 80 -11.53 -9.99 6.26
N GLY A 81 -11.47 -10.00 4.92
CA GLY A 81 -10.86 -11.07 4.12
C GLY A 81 -9.34 -11.10 4.18
N GLY A 82 -8.72 -10.09 4.81
CA GLY A 82 -7.28 -9.94 4.98
C GLY A 82 -6.63 -9.07 3.91
N MET A 83 -7.29 -8.82 2.78
CA MET A 83 -6.79 -7.89 1.77
C MET A 83 -7.23 -6.45 2.08
N TRP A 84 -6.68 -5.51 1.34
CA TRP A 84 -7.12 -4.13 1.35
C TRP A 84 -8.04 -3.84 0.18
N HIS A 85 -8.98 -2.93 0.40
CA HIS A 85 -10.01 -2.59 -0.57
C HIS A 85 -9.53 -1.54 -1.59
N GLN A 86 -10.16 -1.52 -2.77
CA GLN A 86 -9.90 -0.54 -3.84
C GLN A 86 -9.98 0.89 -3.32
N LEU A 87 -10.97 1.20 -2.49
CA LEU A 87 -10.99 2.38 -1.65
C LEU A 87 -10.81 1.91 -0.20
N LEU A 88 -9.73 2.32 0.45
CA LEU A 88 -9.29 1.73 1.72
C LEU A 88 -10.28 1.91 2.87
N ASN A 89 -11.06 3.00 2.86
CA ASN A 89 -12.09 3.30 3.86
C ASN A 89 -13.50 2.83 3.44
N ARG A 90 -13.64 2.12 2.32
CA ARG A 90 -14.94 1.68 1.76
C ARG A 90 -14.95 0.14 1.66
N PRO A 91 -15.40 -0.56 2.70
CA PRO A 91 -15.40 -2.04 2.73
C PRO A 91 -16.41 -2.67 1.74
N ASP A 92 -17.31 -1.86 1.17
CA ASP A 92 -18.20 -2.23 0.08
C ASP A 92 -17.54 -2.14 -1.31
N SER A 93 -16.34 -1.56 -1.42
CA SER A 93 -15.51 -1.70 -2.62
C SER A 93 -14.82 -3.07 -2.66
N TYR A 94 -14.35 -3.52 -3.82
CA TYR A 94 -13.72 -4.83 -3.94
C TYR A 94 -12.33 -4.86 -3.25
N GLU A 95 -11.95 -6.02 -2.67
CA GLU A 95 -10.57 -6.27 -2.26
C GLU A 95 -9.65 -6.17 -3.48
N GLU A 96 -8.51 -5.47 -3.41
CA GLU A 96 -7.68 -5.17 -4.58
C GLU A 96 -6.26 -5.74 -4.42
N THR A 97 -5.83 -6.49 -5.45
CA THR A 97 -4.62 -7.31 -5.39
C THR A 97 -3.33 -6.50 -5.37
N SER A 98 -3.21 -5.48 -6.21
CA SER A 98 -1.94 -4.74 -6.32
C SER A 98 -1.62 -3.95 -5.04
N ALA A 99 -2.58 -3.20 -4.49
CA ALA A 99 -2.46 -2.47 -3.24
C ALA A 99 -2.11 -3.41 -2.09
N THR A 100 -2.83 -4.52 -1.97
CA THR A 100 -2.56 -5.54 -0.94
C THR A 100 -1.12 -6.04 -1.02
N ALA A 101 -0.62 -6.36 -2.22
CA ALA A 101 0.75 -6.80 -2.40
C ALA A 101 1.78 -5.72 -2.00
N MET A 102 1.54 -4.45 -2.35
CA MET A 102 2.42 -3.34 -1.96
C MET A 102 2.45 -3.11 -0.46
N PHE A 103 1.30 -3.23 0.23
CA PHE A 103 1.25 -3.12 1.70
C PHE A 103 1.94 -4.30 2.38
N ILE A 104 1.75 -5.53 1.88
CA ILE A 104 2.49 -6.69 2.37
C ILE A 104 3.99 -6.42 2.25
N TYR A 105 4.48 -5.99 1.08
CA TYR A 105 5.89 -5.67 0.87
C TYR A 105 6.40 -4.61 1.86
N ALA A 106 5.71 -3.47 1.94
CA ALA A 106 6.12 -2.36 2.79
C ALA A 106 6.18 -2.77 4.26
N LEU A 107 5.11 -3.38 4.79
CA LEU A 107 5.05 -3.83 6.18
C LEU A 107 6.07 -4.92 6.49
N ALA A 108 6.24 -5.87 5.56
CA ALA A 108 7.21 -6.94 5.66
C ALA A 108 8.64 -6.43 5.81
N ARG A 109 9.04 -5.50 4.95
CA ARG A 109 10.36 -4.85 5.01
C ARG A 109 10.54 -4.06 6.31
N GLY A 110 9.50 -3.36 6.75
CA GLY A 110 9.53 -2.64 8.04
C GLY A 110 9.85 -3.54 9.22
N VAL A 111 9.19 -4.70 9.31
CA VAL A 111 9.48 -5.68 10.36
C VAL A 111 10.91 -6.23 10.22
N GLN A 112 11.32 -6.59 9.00
CA GLN A 112 12.66 -7.12 8.74
C GLN A 112 13.79 -6.14 9.11
N ARG A 113 13.57 -4.84 8.89
CA ARG A 113 14.53 -3.78 9.22
C ARG A 113 14.46 -3.29 10.67
N GLY A 114 13.51 -3.81 11.46
CA GLY A 114 13.28 -3.37 12.84
C GLY A 114 12.67 -1.98 12.95
N TRP A 115 12.04 -1.48 11.89
CA TRP A 115 11.26 -0.23 11.91
C TRP A 115 9.86 -0.45 12.48
N LEU A 116 9.31 -1.66 12.30
CA LEU A 116 8.00 -2.06 12.80
C LEU A 116 8.14 -3.24 13.74
N ASP A 117 7.31 -3.26 14.79
CA ASP A 117 7.28 -4.36 15.75
C ASP A 117 6.69 -5.65 15.16
N GLN A 118 6.99 -6.78 15.80
CA GLN A 118 6.51 -8.11 15.39
C GLN A 118 4.98 -8.24 15.35
N GLN A 119 4.23 -7.35 16.01
CA GLN A 119 2.76 -7.36 15.96
C GLN A 119 2.20 -7.18 14.53
N TYR A 120 2.95 -6.51 13.64
CA TYR A 120 2.56 -6.30 12.25
C TYR A 120 2.56 -7.60 11.44
N LEU A 121 3.26 -8.65 11.90
CA LEU A 121 3.25 -9.97 11.26
C LEU A 121 1.85 -10.54 11.11
N LYS A 122 0.94 -10.27 12.06
CA LYS A 122 -0.45 -10.75 11.97
C LYS A 122 -1.16 -10.15 10.77
N ALA A 123 -1.02 -8.84 10.53
CA ALA A 123 -1.61 -8.18 9.38
C ALA A 123 -0.97 -8.65 8.07
N ILE A 124 0.35 -8.77 8.05
CA ILE A 124 1.11 -9.29 6.90
C ILE A 124 0.64 -10.70 6.52
N GLN A 125 0.52 -11.61 7.48
CA GLN A 125 0.08 -13.00 7.25
C GLN A 125 -1.36 -13.06 6.73
N ARG A 126 -2.28 -12.27 7.30
CA ARG A 126 -3.66 -12.16 6.80
C ARG A 126 -3.69 -11.65 5.36
N GLY A 127 -2.90 -10.62 5.07
CA GLY A 127 -2.73 -10.07 3.72
C GLY A 127 -2.21 -11.12 2.76
N HIS A 128 -1.15 -11.84 3.14
CA HIS A 128 -0.58 -12.91 2.34
C HIS A 128 -1.59 -14.03 2.06
N THR A 129 -2.32 -14.50 3.08
CA THR A 129 -3.39 -15.51 2.88
C THR A 129 -4.44 -15.01 1.90
N GLY A 130 -4.86 -13.75 1.99
CA GLY A 130 -5.79 -13.15 1.03
C GLY A 130 -5.22 -13.08 -0.38
N LEU A 131 -3.99 -12.57 -0.51
CA LEU A 131 -3.27 -12.46 -1.77
C LEU A 131 -3.08 -13.82 -2.45
N SER A 132 -2.71 -14.87 -1.70
CA SER A 132 -2.52 -16.21 -2.27
C SER A 132 -3.79 -16.77 -2.91
N ARG A 133 -4.99 -16.39 -2.44
CA ARG A 133 -6.25 -16.79 -3.08
C ARG A 133 -6.45 -16.17 -4.46
N MET A 134 -5.79 -15.05 -4.74
CA MET A 134 -5.85 -14.36 -6.02
C MET A 134 -4.84 -14.92 -7.04
N ILE A 135 -3.97 -15.84 -6.63
CA ILE A 135 -2.95 -16.45 -7.49
C ILE A 135 -3.38 -17.89 -7.78
N SER A 136 -3.71 -18.16 -9.03
CA SER A 136 -4.07 -19.52 -9.48
C SER A 136 -2.84 -20.42 -9.56
N ILE A 137 -3.06 -21.74 -9.66
CA ILE A 137 -1.98 -22.73 -9.75
C ILE A 137 -1.08 -22.60 -10.99
N VAL A 138 -1.57 -21.95 -12.05
CA VAL A 138 -0.80 -21.66 -13.27
C VAL A 138 -0.17 -20.25 -13.25
N GLY A 139 -0.23 -19.54 -12.12
CA GLY A 139 0.38 -18.24 -11.92
C GLY A 139 -0.44 -17.04 -12.41
N ASN A 140 -1.68 -17.22 -12.88
CA ASN A 140 -2.56 -16.07 -13.16
C ASN A 140 -2.91 -15.36 -11.85
N ILE A 141 -2.91 -14.03 -11.90
CA ILE A 141 -3.21 -13.14 -10.78
C ILE A 141 -4.54 -12.44 -11.07
N ASP A 142 -5.52 -12.65 -10.21
CA ASP A 142 -6.85 -12.06 -10.32
C ASP A 142 -6.97 -10.74 -9.56
N ASN A 143 -8.07 -10.05 -9.83
CA ASN A 143 -8.57 -8.95 -9.03
C ASN A 143 -7.64 -7.70 -8.94
N ILE A 144 -6.95 -7.39 -10.04
CA ILE A 144 -6.07 -6.23 -10.14
C ILE A 144 -6.83 -5.05 -10.73
N SER A 145 -6.83 -3.91 -10.05
CA SER A 145 -7.45 -2.69 -10.58
C SER A 145 -6.68 -2.21 -11.82
N PRO A 146 -7.32 -1.92 -12.96
CA PRO A 146 -6.60 -1.45 -14.16
C PRO A 146 -6.01 -0.05 -13.96
N GLY A 147 -5.09 0.36 -14.85
CA GLY A 147 -4.56 1.73 -14.89
C GLY A 147 -5.66 2.79 -14.76
N SER A 148 -5.51 3.70 -13.78
CA SER A 148 -6.52 4.70 -13.44
C SER A 148 -5.91 6.07 -13.23
N SER A 149 -6.47 7.07 -13.91
CA SER A 149 -6.24 8.48 -13.62
C SER A 149 -6.99 8.92 -12.37
N THR A 150 -6.59 10.06 -11.80
CA THR A 150 -7.33 10.73 -10.73
C THR A 150 -8.80 10.89 -11.08
N LYS A 151 -9.70 10.63 -10.13
CA LYS A 151 -11.16 10.73 -10.30
C LYS A 151 -11.73 11.95 -9.60
N SER A 152 -12.87 12.43 -10.11
CA SER A 152 -13.63 13.55 -9.55
C SER A 152 -14.65 13.13 -8.49
N SER A 153 -14.85 11.82 -8.28
CA SER A 153 -15.69 11.26 -7.20
C SER A 153 -15.16 9.89 -6.75
N GLU A 154 -15.62 9.42 -5.59
CA GLU A 154 -15.28 8.08 -5.09
C GLU A 154 -15.83 6.97 -6.02
N GLU A 155 -17.04 7.16 -6.54
CA GLU A 155 -17.71 6.22 -7.45
C GLU A 155 -16.87 5.99 -8.71
N GLY A 156 -16.18 7.02 -9.21
CA GLY A 156 -15.29 6.89 -10.36
C GLY A 156 -14.12 5.89 -10.15
N TYR A 157 -13.77 5.57 -8.90
CA TYR A 157 -12.81 4.50 -8.57
C TYR A 157 -13.44 3.10 -8.57
N LEU A 158 -14.76 3.02 -8.42
CA LEU A 158 -15.53 1.79 -8.35
C LEU A 158 -16.03 1.33 -9.73
N ASP A 159 -16.19 2.26 -10.67
CA ASP A 159 -16.66 1.96 -12.04
C ASP A 159 -15.77 0.95 -12.79
N LYS A 160 -14.46 0.95 -12.50
CA LYS A 160 -13.51 0.07 -13.16
C LYS A 160 -13.47 -1.29 -12.48
N HIS A 161 -13.90 -2.28 -13.24
CA HIS A 161 -13.83 -3.67 -12.84
C HIS A 161 -12.37 -4.16 -12.86
N PRO A 162 -11.96 -4.91 -11.83
CA PRO A 162 -10.63 -5.46 -11.76
C PRO A 162 -10.42 -6.54 -12.83
N ARG A 163 -9.17 -6.73 -13.25
CA ARG A 163 -8.78 -7.59 -14.36
C ARG A 163 -7.79 -8.67 -13.91
N ARG A 164 -7.86 -9.81 -14.58
CA ARG A 164 -6.84 -10.86 -14.50
C ARG A 164 -5.58 -10.40 -15.23
N ASN A 165 -4.41 -10.62 -14.61
CA ASN A 165 -3.09 -10.33 -15.16
C ASN A 165 -2.91 -8.91 -15.68
N ASP A 166 -3.58 -7.93 -15.07
CA ASP A 166 -3.27 -6.53 -15.36
C ASP A 166 -1.82 -6.25 -14.94
N ASP A 167 -1.09 -5.56 -15.80
CA ASP A 167 0.35 -5.34 -15.70
C ASP A 167 0.76 -4.59 -14.42
N HIS A 168 -0.13 -3.74 -13.90
CA HIS A 168 0.09 -2.96 -12.69
C HIS A 168 0.20 -3.81 -11.41
N GLY A 169 -0.28 -5.07 -11.42
CA GLY A 169 -0.24 -5.95 -10.25
C GLY A 169 0.91 -6.95 -10.24
N ILE A 170 1.51 -7.26 -11.39
CA ILE A 170 2.51 -8.34 -11.51
C ILE A 170 3.75 -8.03 -10.66
N GLY A 171 4.35 -6.84 -10.84
CA GLY A 171 5.51 -6.41 -10.08
C GLY A 171 5.27 -6.39 -8.57
N PRO A 172 4.21 -5.72 -8.08
CA PRO A 172 3.83 -5.74 -6.66
C PRO A 172 3.68 -7.15 -6.07
N VAL A 173 3.03 -8.08 -6.78
CA VAL A 173 2.85 -9.45 -6.29
C VAL A 173 4.20 -10.17 -6.16
N LEU A 174 5.08 -10.04 -7.13
CA LEU A 174 6.43 -10.64 -7.04
C LEU A 174 7.22 -10.06 -5.86
N LEU A 175 7.15 -8.76 -5.64
CA LEU A 175 7.79 -8.10 -4.49
C LEU A 175 7.22 -8.60 -3.15
N ALA A 176 5.90 -8.72 -3.05
CA ALA A 176 5.25 -9.25 -1.85
C ALA A 176 5.70 -10.68 -1.54
N LEU A 177 5.72 -11.57 -2.54
CA LEU A 177 6.18 -12.95 -2.38
C LEU A 177 7.65 -13.01 -1.96
N TYR A 178 8.52 -12.19 -2.57
CA TYR A 178 9.93 -12.08 -2.20
C TYR A 178 10.09 -11.63 -0.73
N ALA A 179 9.35 -10.60 -0.31
CA ALA A 179 9.41 -10.12 1.06
C ALA A 179 8.93 -11.18 2.06
N MET A 180 7.86 -11.91 1.73
CA MET A 180 7.35 -13.02 2.56
C MET A 180 8.38 -14.14 2.74
N MET A 181 9.11 -14.51 1.68
CA MET A 181 10.19 -15.49 1.75
C MET A 181 11.33 -14.99 2.65
N SER A 182 11.74 -13.73 2.47
CA SER A 182 12.84 -13.12 3.22
C SER A 182 12.56 -13.00 4.72
N LEU A 183 11.30 -12.84 5.11
CA LEU A 183 10.87 -12.82 6.52
C LEU A 183 10.98 -14.19 7.21
N GLN A 184 10.75 -15.27 6.47
CA GLN A 184 10.85 -16.62 7.02
C GLN A 184 12.30 -17.01 7.32
N ASP A 185 13.25 -16.46 6.55
CA ASP A 185 14.68 -16.71 6.75
C ASP A 185 15.25 -15.98 7.97
N THR A 186 14.67 -14.84 8.39
CA THR A 186 15.08 -14.12 9.60
C THR A 186 14.61 -14.77 10.92
N GLY A 187 13.79 -15.82 10.86
CA GLY A 187 13.30 -16.58 12.02
C GLY A 187 14.12 -17.84 12.35
N LYS A 188 15.25 -18.06 11.67
CA LYS A 188 16.24 -19.12 11.94
C LYS A 188 17.53 -18.52 12.48
#